data_AF-A0A372JWS7-F1
#
_entry.id   AF-A0A372JWS7-F1
#
_cell.length_a   1.000
_cell.length_b   1.000
_cell.length_c   1.000
_cell.angle_alpha   90.00
_cell.angle_beta   90.00
_cell.angle_gamma   90.00
#
_symmetry.space_group_name_H-M   'P 1'
#
loop_
_entity.id
_entity.type
_entity.pdbx_description
1 polymer ?
#
loop_
_entity_poly.entity_id
_entity_poly.type
_entity_poly.pdbx_seq_one_letter_code
_entity_poly.pdbx_strand_id
1 'polypeptide(L)'
;MDDSLERRALLLHLGDVLEAIACVMKCVDRFNTVGEAVAQEDSLTAFPILHTVDAEMTPLEFARSAASAFFLWPKALLDERLNQPLLANLVQHDLFSGNQSGWDAYVAECRQQVPWFGVNLDGVSEPNLEPGNAAR
;
A
#
# COMPACT_ATOMS: atom_id res chain seq x y z
N MET A 1 24.50 -7.10 8.22
CA MET A 1 23.52 -8.07 7.72
C MET A 1 23.33 -7.72 6.26
N ASP A 2 23.53 -8.68 5.36
CA ASP A 2 23.29 -8.45 3.93
C ASP A 2 21.78 -8.44 3.73
N ASP A 3 21.22 -7.27 3.40
CA ASP A 3 19.79 -7.03 3.19
C ASP A 3 19.44 -6.99 1.69
N SER A 4 20.34 -7.48 0.83
CA SER A 4 20.19 -7.40 -0.63
C SER A 4 18.99 -8.18 -1.16
N LEU A 5 18.67 -9.33 -0.57
CA LEU A 5 17.51 -10.13 -0.95
C LEU A 5 16.21 -9.42 -0.56
N GLU A 6 16.13 -8.87 0.65
CA GLU A 6 14.98 -8.09 1.11
C GLU A 6 14.79 -6.83 0.28
N ARG A 7 15.86 -6.08 -0.02
CA ARG A 7 15.80 -4.91 -0.90
C ARG A 7 15.31 -5.28 -2.29
N ARG A 8 15.80 -6.38 -2.85
CA ARG A 8 15.33 -6.89 -4.15
C ARG A 8 13.83 -7.22 -4.10
N ALA A 9 13.37 -7.90 -3.05
CA ALA A 9 11.96 -8.22 -2.89
C ALA A 9 11.09 -6.95 -2.80
N LEU A 10 11.52 -5.95 -2.02
CA LEU A 10 10.81 -4.67 -1.90
C LEU A 10 10.84 -3.84 -3.19
N LEU A 11 11.93 -3.88 -3.97
CA LEU A 11 12.01 -3.22 -5.28
C LEU A 11 11.08 -3.88 -6.30
N LEU A 12 10.97 -5.21 -6.30
CA LEU A 12 10.02 -5.93 -7.15
C LEU A 12 8.59 -5.58 -6.75
N HIS A 13 8.30 -5.60 -5.45
CA HIS A 13 6.99 -5.21 -4.94
C HIS A 13 6.61 -3.78 -5.33
N LEU A 14 7.56 -2.83 -5.24
CA LEU A 14 7.35 -1.46 -5.73
C LEU A 14 6.96 -1.44 -7.22
N GLY A 15 7.60 -2.27 -8.05
CA GLY A 15 7.24 -2.43 -9.46
C GLY A 15 5.78 -2.88 -9.63
N ASP A 16 5.37 -3.91 -8.89
CA ASP A 16 4.00 -4.45 -8.93
C ASP A 16 2.97 -3.40 -8.48
N VAL A 17 3.29 -2.58 -7.47
CA VAL A 17 2.42 -1.48 -7.01
C VAL A 17 2.27 -0.39 -8.06
N LEU A 18 3.36 0.01 -8.71
CA LEU A 18 3.31 1.00 -9.79
C LEU A 18 2.49 0.49 -10.98
N GLU A 19 2.60 -0.81 -11.30
CA GLU A 19 1.77 -1.45 -12.33
C GLU A 19 0.29 -1.49 -11.91
N ALA A 20 -0.01 -1.85 -10.67
CA ALA A 20 -1.37 -1.84 -10.13
C ALA A 20 -2.01 -0.44 -10.24
N ILE A 21 -1.28 0.61 -9.83
CA ILE A 21 -1.73 2.01 -9.99
C ILE A 21 -2.04 2.31 -11.47
N ALA A 22 -1.11 1.98 -12.36
CA ALA A 22 -1.29 2.25 -13.79
C ALA A 22 -2.50 1.49 -14.38
N CYS A 23 -2.77 0.28 -13.93
CA CYS A 23 -3.92 -0.52 -14.37
C CYS A 23 -5.24 0.02 -13.80
N VAL A 24 -5.30 0.31 -12.50
CA VAL A 24 -6.49 0.90 -11.85
C VAL A 24 -6.87 2.24 -12.49
N MET A 25 -5.88 3.07 -12.81
CA MET A 25 -6.13 4.37 -13.45
C MET A 25 -6.74 4.27 -14.86
N LYS A 26 -6.58 3.14 -15.56
CA LYS A 26 -7.22 2.93 -16.89
C LYS A 26 -8.74 2.73 -16.78
N CYS A 27 -9.25 2.38 -15.61
CA CYS A 27 -10.66 2.13 -15.38
C CYS A 27 -11.25 2.99 -14.26
N VAL A 28 -10.57 4.09 -13.88
CA VAL A 28 -10.99 5.00 -12.80
C VAL A 28 -12.41 5.53 -12.96
N ASP A 29 -12.83 5.84 -14.19
CA ASP A 29 -14.18 6.38 -14.47
C ASP A 29 -15.27 5.28 -14.58
N ARG A 30 -14.88 4.00 -14.49
CA ARG A 30 -15.79 2.86 -14.71
C ARG A 30 -16.30 2.24 -13.41
N PHE A 31 -15.60 2.44 -12.30
CA PHE A 31 -15.87 1.78 -11.03
C PHE A 31 -15.85 2.80 -9.89
N ASN A 32 -16.75 2.65 -8.93
CA ASN A 32 -16.78 3.53 -7.77
C ASN A 32 -15.75 3.11 -6.74
N THR A 33 -15.46 1.80 -6.63
CA THR A 33 -14.56 1.24 -5.61
C THR A 33 -13.53 0.29 -6.21
N VAL A 34 -12.43 0.08 -5.48
CA VAL A 34 -11.41 -0.93 -5.83
C VAL A 34 -12.01 -2.34 -5.80
N GLY A 35 -12.89 -2.64 -4.85
CA GLY A 35 -13.56 -3.94 -4.78
C GLY A 35 -14.39 -4.24 -6.02
N GLU A 36 -15.15 -3.25 -6.53
CA GLU A 36 -15.89 -3.38 -7.78
C GLU A 36 -14.98 -3.62 -8.98
N ALA A 37 -13.85 -2.90 -9.05
CA ALA A 37 -12.89 -3.01 -10.14
C ALA A 37 -12.22 -4.40 -10.15
N VAL A 38 -11.75 -4.88 -8.99
CA VAL A 38 -11.13 -6.21 -8.85
C VAL A 38 -12.11 -7.32 -9.21
N ALA A 39 -13.39 -7.19 -8.84
CA ALA A 39 -14.40 -8.21 -9.15
C ALA A 39 -14.77 -8.31 -10.63
N GLN A 40 -14.53 -7.26 -11.43
CA GLN A 40 -14.99 -7.17 -12.82
C GLN A 40 -13.87 -7.13 -13.85
N GLU A 41 -12.64 -6.82 -13.44
CA GLU A 41 -11.46 -6.77 -14.32
C GLU A 41 -10.48 -7.87 -13.92
N ASP A 42 -10.46 -8.96 -14.69
CA ASP A 42 -9.55 -10.10 -14.46
C ASP A 42 -8.08 -9.65 -14.35
N SER A 43 -7.68 -8.62 -15.11
CA SER A 43 -6.31 -8.08 -15.04
C SER A 43 -5.95 -7.48 -13.68
N LEU A 44 -6.94 -7.00 -12.90
CA LEU A 44 -6.71 -6.43 -11.58
C LEU A 44 -6.61 -7.50 -10.48
N THR A 45 -7.22 -8.66 -10.68
CA THR A 45 -7.19 -9.76 -9.70
C THR A 45 -5.77 -10.27 -9.42
N ALA A 46 -4.85 -10.08 -10.37
CA ALA A 46 -3.47 -10.53 -10.28
C ALA A 46 -2.60 -9.71 -9.30
N PHE A 47 -3.06 -8.53 -8.85
CA PHE A 47 -2.28 -7.66 -7.95
C PHE A 47 -2.64 -7.92 -6.48
N PRO A 48 -1.79 -8.57 -5.67
CA PRO A 48 -2.12 -8.91 -4.28
C PRO A 48 -2.47 -7.70 -3.43
N ILE A 49 -1.83 -6.55 -3.67
CA ILE A 49 -2.07 -5.33 -2.91
C ILE A 49 -3.54 -4.86 -2.98
N LEU A 50 -4.22 -5.07 -4.11
CA LEU A 50 -5.61 -4.67 -4.30
C LEU A 50 -6.59 -5.50 -3.44
N HIS A 51 -6.17 -6.68 -2.98
CA HIS A 51 -6.97 -7.53 -2.08
C HIS A 51 -6.72 -7.22 -0.60
N THR A 52 -5.75 -6.35 -0.30
CA THR A 52 -5.41 -5.97 1.09
C THR A 52 -5.93 -4.58 1.46
N VAL A 53 -6.07 -3.69 0.49
CA VAL A 53 -6.61 -2.34 0.72
C VAL A 53 -8.10 -2.38 1.06
N ASP A 54 -8.63 -1.27 1.56
CA ASP A 54 -10.07 -1.16 1.80
C ASP A 54 -10.82 -1.29 0.47
N ALA A 55 -11.73 -2.25 0.39
CA ALA A 55 -12.50 -2.54 -0.82
C ALA A 55 -13.41 -1.37 -1.22
N GLU A 56 -13.81 -0.53 -0.27
CA GLU A 56 -14.64 0.66 -0.49
C GLU A 56 -13.82 1.89 -0.93
N MET A 57 -12.48 1.81 -0.87
CA MET A 57 -11.60 2.87 -1.37
C MET A 57 -11.85 3.10 -2.86
N THR A 58 -11.95 4.36 -3.28
CA THR A 58 -12.10 4.66 -4.71
C THR A 58 -10.80 4.36 -5.47
N PRO A 59 -10.88 4.04 -6.78
CA PRO A 59 -9.69 3.87 -7.62
C PRO A 59 -8.69 5.03 -7.55
N LEU A 60 -9.19 6.27 -7.45
CA LEU A 60 -8.36 7.47 -7.35
C LEU A 60 -7.70 7.64 -5.98
N GLU A 61 -8.42 7.32 -4.90
CA GLU A 61 -7.86 7.31 -3.55
C GLU A 61 -6.78 6.25 -3.43
N PHE A 62 -7.00 5.05 -3.96
CA PHE A 62 -5.96 4.01 -4.01
C PHE A 62 -4.71 4.51 -4.72
N ALA A 63 -4.84 5.06 -5.94
CA ALA A 63 -3.70 5.55 -6.69
C ALA A 63 -2.93 6.64 -5.93
N ARG A 64 -3.64 7.56 -5.26
CA ARG A 64 -3.04 8.64 -4.46
C ARG A 64 -2.34 8.09 -3.22
N SER A 65 -3.02 7.27 -2.43
CA SER A 65 -2.51 6.67 -1.20
C SER A 65 -1.32 5.77 -1.46
N ALA A 66 -1.37 4.93 -2.51
CA ALA A 66 -0.25 4.10 -2.90
C ALA A 66 0.94 4.94 -3.41
N ALA A 67 0.71 6.00 -4.20
CA ALA A 67 1.80 6.89 -4.58
C ALA A 67 2.49 7.54 -3.35
N SER A 68 1.71 7.99 -2.36
CA SER A 68 2.23 8.56 -1.10
C SER A 68 2.91 7.53 -0.20
N ALA A 69 2.42 6.30 -0.13
CA ALA A 69 3.03 5.24 0.66
C ALA A 69 4.41 4.83 0.12
N PHE A 70 4.61 4.89 -1.20
CA PHE A 70 5.75 4.28 -1.88
C PHE A 70 6.75 5.27 -2.51
N PHE A 71 6.47 6.59 -2.57
CA PHE A 71 7.34 7.54 -3.29
C PHE A 71 8.79 7.60 -2.80
N LEU A 72 9.05 7.30 -1.53
CA LEU A 72 10.42 7.30 -0.97
C LEU A 72 11.19 6.00 -1.23
N TRP A 73 10.49 4.92 -1.56
CA TRP A 73 11.10 3.59 -1.71
C TRP A 73 12.24 3.55 -2.74
N PRO A 74 12.15 4.15 -3.94
CA PRO A 74 13.25 4.13 -4.91
C PRO A 74 14.60 4.62 -4.36
N LYS A 75 14.57 5.61 -3.46
CA LYS A 75 15.78 6.18 -2.85
C LYS A 75 16.17 5.41 -1.59
N ALA A 76 15.20 5.18 -0.70
CA ALA A 76 15.45 4.54 0.60
C ALA A 76 15.95 3.09 0.47
N LEU A 77 15.51 2.36 -0.56
CA LEU A 77 15.96 0.98 -0.82
C LEU A 77 17.38 0.92 -1.40
N LEU A 78 17.95 2.04 -1.85
CA LEU A 78 19.31 2.13 -2.38
C LEU A 78 20.29 2.79 -1.40
N ASP A 79 19.81 3.25 -0.25
CA ASP A 79 20.62 3.94 0.75
C ASP A 79 21.62 3.00 1.44
N GLU A 80 22.72 3.52 1.96
CA GLU A 80 23.77 2.71 2.60
C GLU A 80 23.21 1.89 3.77
N ARG A 81 22.23 2.45 4.48
CA ARG A 81 21.51 1.78 5.57
C ARG A 81 20.02 1.78 5.32
N LEU A 82 19.43 0.60 5.40
CA LEU A 82 18.00 0.43 5.22
C LEU A 82 17.24 0.94 6.45
N ASN A 83 16.46 2.01 6.27
CA ASN A 83 15.56 2.50 7.31
C ASN A 83 14.25 1.70 7.30
N GLN A 84 14.30 0.51 7.91
CA GLN A 84 13.18 -0.44 7.98
C GLN A 84 11.89 0.17 8.55
N PRO A 85 11.91 0.88 9.69
CA PRO A 85 10.70 1.49 10.24
C PRO A 85 10.11 2.55 9.31
N LEU A 86 10.93 3.35 8.64
CA LEU A 86 10.43 4.39 7.73
C LEU A 86 9.60 3.79 6.59
N LEU A 87 10.11 2.73 5.95
CA LEU A 87 9.43 2.09 4.81
C LEU A 87 8.07 1.53 5.20
N ALA A 88 8.01 0.84 6.34
CA ALA A 88 6.77 0.21 6.80
C ALA A 88 5.78 1.24 7.38
N ASN A 89 6.26 2.28 8.09
CA ASN A 89 5.41 3.36 8.61
C ASN A 89 4.67 4.10 7.49
N LEU A 90 5.36 4.46 6.41
CA LEU A 90 4.74 5.18 5.30
C LEU A 90 3.62 4.37 4.66
N VAL A 91 3.84 3.07 4.45
CA VAL A 91 2.79 2.20 3.90
C VAL A 91 1.61 2.07 4.85
N GLN A 92 1.87 1.80 6.14
CA GLN A 92 0.81 1.68 7.14
C GLN A 92 -0.04 2.96 7.22
N HIS A 93 0.62 4.11 7.30
CA HIS A 93 -0.05 5.40 7.47
C HIS A 93 -0.80 5.84 6.21
N ASP A 94 -0.15 5.81 5.04
CA ASP A 94 -0.72 6.43 3.84
C ASP A 94 -1.68 5.52 3.06
N LEU A 95 -1.52 4.20 3.18
CA LEU A 95 -2.35 3.23 2.44
C LEU A 95 -3.34 2.47 3.33
N PHE A 96 -2.99 2.21 4.59
CA PHE A 96 -3.79 1.36 5.47
C PHE A 96 -4.45 2.10 6.63
N SER A 97 -4.45 3.43 6.67
CA SER A 97 -5.15 4.20 7.73
C SER A 97 -6.60 3.72 7.88
N GLY A 98 -7.00 3.38 9.11
CA GLY A 98 -8.33 2.81 9.40
C GLY A 98 -8.56 1.35 8.99
N ASN A 99 -7.61 0.69 8.33
CA ASN A 99 -7.74 -0.68 7.83
C ASN A 99 -6.70 -1.62 8.47
N GLN A 100 -6.89 -1.94 9.76
CA GLN A 100 -6.00 -2.84 10.51
C GLN A 100 -5.92 -4.25 9.89
N SER A 101 -7.05 -4.83 9.47
CA SER A 101 -7.07 -6.19 8.89
C SER A 101 -6.32 -6.25 7.56
N GLY A 102 -6.45 -5.22 6.74
CA GLY A 102 -5.72 -5.09 5.49
C GLY A 102 -4.22 -4.97 5.71
N TRP A 103 -3.82 -4.14 6.68
CA TRP A 103 -2.43 -4.03 7.10
C TRP A 103 -1.85 -5.37 7.57
N ASP A 104 -2.57 -6.10 8.41
CA ASP A 104 -2.11 -7.40 8.91
C ASP A 104 -1.92 -8.42 7.77
N ALA A 105 -2.85 -8.46 6.81
CA ALA A 105 -2.75 -9.31 5.63
C ALA A 105 -1.56 -8.93 4.74
N TYR A 106 -1.39 -7.64 4.49
CA TYR A 106 -0.26 -7.10 3.71
C TYR A 106 1.10 -7.41 4.37
N VAL A 107 1.22 -7.23 5.68
CA VAL A 107 2.44 -7.56 6.43
C VAL A 107 2.73 -9.05 6.37
N ALA A 108 1.71 -9.91 6.51
CA ALA A 108 1.88 -11.35 6.41
C ALA A 108 2.45 -11.78 5.05
N GLU A 109 1.98 -11.17 3.96
CA GLU A 109 2.49 -11.40 2.61
C GLU A 109 3.94 -10.92 2.47
N CYS A 110 4.24 -9.68 2.85
CA CYS A 110 5.60 -9.13 2.76
C CYS A 110 6.62 -9.95 3.57
N ARG A 111 6.23 -10.44 4.76
CA ARG A 111 7.10 -11.20 5.65
C ARG A 111 7.56 -12.55 5.10
N GLN A 112 6.92 -13.07 4.06
CA GLN A 112 7.40 -14.28 3.38
C GLN A 112 8.79 -14.08 2.76
N GLN A 113 9.11 -12.85 2.35
CA GLN A 113 10.42 -12.50 1.75
C GLN A 113 11.19 -11.46 2.56
N VAL A 114 10.51 -10.70 3.44
CA VAL A 114 11.07 -9.58 4.19
C VAL A 114 10.69 -9.72 5.67
N PRO A 115 11.37 -10.58 6.45
CA PRO A 115 10.92 -10.98 7.79
C PRO A 115 10.76 -9.82 8.79
N TRP A 116 11.54 -8.74 8.61
CA TRP A 116 11.50 -7.56 9.48
C TRP A 116 10.35 -6.60 9.17
N PHE A 117 9.66 -6.75 8.03
CA PHE A 117 8.65 -5.78 7.60
C PHE A 117 7.52 -5.70 8.64
N GLY A 118 7.12 -4.49 9.03
CA GLY A 118 6.05 -4.32 10.01
C GLY A 118 6.43 -4.62 11.48
N VAL A 119 7.69 -4.96 11.79
CA VAL A 119 8.10 -5.29 13.17
C VAL A 119 8.22 -4.02 14.03
N ASN A 120 7.76 -4.09 15.28
CA ASN A 120 7.77 -2.97 16.25
C ASN A 120 7.00 -1.72 15.78
N LEU A 121 6.01 -1.90 14.92
CA LEU A 121 5.04 -0.87 14.59
C LEU A 121 3.84 -0.97 15.51
N ASP A 122 3.34 0.18 15.94
CA ASP A 122 2.07 0.26 16.63
C ASP A 122 0.91 -0.13 15.69
N GLY A 123 -0.28 -0.31 16.26
CA GLY A 123 -1.48 -0.55 15.46
C GLY A 123 -1.75 0.57 14.46
N VAL A 124 -2.53 0.25 13.43
CA VAL A 124 -3.03 1.22 12.46
C VAL A 124 -3.86 2.28 13.18
N SER A 125 -3.48 3.55 13.03
CA SER A 125 -4.28 4.67 13.51
C SER A 125 -5.60 4.77 12.76
N GLU A 126 -6.67 5.12 13.49
CA GLU A 126 -7.94 5.50 12.89
C GLU A 126 -7.73 6.68 11.91
N PRO A 127 -8.51 6.75 10.82
CA PRO A 127 -8.39 7.85 9.89
C PRO A 127 -8.77 9.12 10.64
N ASN A 128 -7.95 10.16 10.49
CA ASN A 128 -8.22 11.44 11.10
C ASN A 128 -9.43 12.07 10.38
N LEU A 129 -10.63 11.71 10.82
CA LEU A 129 -11.86 12.37 10.43
C LEU A 129 -11.78 13.78 11.01
N GLU A 130 -11.15 14.70 10.30
CA GLU A 130 -11.36 16.12 10.59
C GLU A 130 -12.89 16.32 10.62
N PRO A 131 -13.47 16.79 11.73
CA PRO A 131 -14.91 17.00 11.80
C PRO A 131 -15.23 17.99 10.69
N GLY A 132 -15.90 17.47 9.65
CA GLY A 132 -16.33 18.25 8.50
C GLY A 132 -16.96 19.52 9.00
N ASN A 133 -16.57 20.63 8.37
CA ASN A 133 -16.98 21.98 8.66
C ASN A 133 -18.52 22.10 8.49
N ALA A 134 -19.26 21.58 9.47
CA ALA A 134 -20.71 21.68 9.58
C ALA A 134 -21.05 23.00 10.27
N ALA A 135 -20.64 24.11 9.65
CA ALA A 135 -21.17 25.45 9.90
C ALA A 135 -20.47 26.48 9.00
N ARG A 136 -21.06 26.81 7.85
CA ARG A 136 -21.53 28.17 7.48
C ARG A 136 -21.83 28.28 5.99
#